data_AF-A0A7M4F6F0-F1
#
_entry.id   AF-A0A7M4F6F0-F1
#
_cell.length_a   1.000
_cell.length_b   1.000
_cell.length_c   1.000
_cell.angle_alpha   90.00
_cell.angle_beta   90.00
_cell.angle_gamma   90.00
#
_symmetry.space_group_name_H-M   'P 1'
#
loop_
_entity.id
_entity.type
_entity.pdbx_description
1 polymer ?
#
loop_
_entity_poly.entity_id
_entity_poly.type
_entity_poly.pdbx_seq_one_letter_code
_entity_poly.pdbx_strand_id
1 'polypeptide(L)' 'SEASSGEQFSTTTVSSVAVQAGNSRIVVAILKSGKWVQLQLAEAEPNLLEIGGNQDETKKLLQD' A
#
# COMPACT_ATOMS: atom_id res chain seq x y z
N SER A 1 0.87 -26.35 19.30
CA SER A 1 0.73 -25.05 19.97
C SER A 1 1.93 -24.19 19.61
N GLU A 2 1.88 -23.52 18.46
CA GLU A 2 2.91 -22.55 18.09
C GLU A 2 2.61 -21.26 18.86
N ALA A 3 3.44 -20.98 19.86
CA ALA A 3 3.44 -19.70 20.55
C ALA A 3 3.89 -18.64 19.55
N SER A 4 2.93 -17.96 18.92
CA SER A 4 3.18 -16.69 18.26
C SER A 4 3.51 -15.66 19.35
N SER A 5 4.78 -15.60 19.74
CA SER A 5 5.34 -14.45 20.45
C SER A 5 5.50 -13.31 19.45
N GLY A 6 4.39 -12.87 18.86
CA GLY A 6 4.34 -11.62 18.12
C GLY A 6 4.37 -10.50 19.13
N GLU A 7 5.57 -10.03 19.51
CA GLU A 7 5.69 -8.69 20.08
C GLU A 7 4.99 -7.75 19.10
N GLN A 8 3.84 -7.22 19.52
CA GLN A 8 3.03 -6.34 18.71
C GLN A 8 3.75 -5.00 18.68
N PHE A 9 4.72 -4.86 17.77
CA PHE A 9 5.43 -3.61 17.57
C PHE A 9 4.41 -2.56 17.15
N SER A 10 4.05 -1.69 18.10
CA SER A 10 3.19 -0.55 17.80
C SER A 10 3.94 0.35 16.83
N THR A 11 3.30 0.61 15.69
CA THR A 11 3.78 1.51 14.66
C THR A 11 2.90 2.74 14.65
N THR A 12 3.48 3.91 14.39
CA THR A 12 2.72 5.16 14.22
C THR A 12 3.00 5.72 12.84
N THR A 13 1.95 6.14 12.13
CA THR A 13 2.09 6.85 10.85
C THR A 13 2.77 8.18 11.09
N VAL A 14 3.93 8.38 10.46
CA VAL A 14 4.70 9.63 10.55
C VAL A 14 4.55 10.48 9.29
N SER A 15 4.18 9.88 8.16
CA SER A 15 4.00 10.56 6.89
C SER A 15 3.23 9.70 5.90
N SER A 16 2.83 10.29 4.79
CA SER A 16 2.29 9.58 3.62
C SER A 16 2.81 10.19 2.33
N VAL A 17 2.89 9.35 1.30
CA VAL A 17 3.22 9.76 -0.07
C VAL A 17 2.08 9.34 -0.97
N ALA A 18 1.54 10.28 -1.75
CA ALA A 18 0.55 10.00 -2.79
C ALA A 18 1.23 10.02 -4.16
N VAL A 19 1.02 8.97 -4.95
CA VAL A 19 1.44 8.88 -6.34
C VAL A 19 0.19 8.90 -7.22
N GLN A 20 0.12 9.85 -8.15
CA GLN A 20 -1.01 10.00 -9.07
C GLN A 20 -0.52 9.82 -10.52
N ALA A 21 -1.19 8.96 -11.28
CA ALA A 21 -0.98 8.77 -12.70
C ALA A 21 -2.33 8.69 -13.42
N GLY A 22 -2.73 9.79 -14.08
CA GLY A 22 -4.06 9.87 -14.70
C GLY A 22 -5.17 9.68 -13.66
N ASN A 23 -6.01 8.66 -13.85
CA ASN A 23 -7.10 8.32 -12.93
C ASN A 23 -6.67 7.33 -11.83
N SER A 24 -5.39 6.94 -11.78
CA SER A 24 -4.87 6.02 -10.79
C SER A 24 -4.13 6.76 -9.66
N ARG A 25 -4.39 6.35 -8.42
CA ARG A 25 -3.83 6.91 -7.19
C ARG A 25 -3.35 5.79 -6.27
N ILE A 26 -2.16 5.95 -5.71
CA ILE A 26 -1.64 5.08 -4.66
C ILE A 26 -1.19 5.96 -3.49
N VAL A 27 -1.62 5.62 -2.27
CA VAL A 27 -1.16 6.28 -1.04
C VAL A 27 -0.38 5.29 -0.22
N VAL A 28 0.89 5.62 0.05
CA VAL A 28 1.77 4.83 0.92
C VAL A 28 1.93 5.56 2.25
N ALA A 29 1.56 4.89 3.34
CA ALA A 29 1.84 5.35 4.71
C ALA A 29 3.26 4.93 5.11
N ILE A 30 3.99 5.87 5.70
CA ILE A 30 5.29 5.65 6.32
C ILE A 30 5.05 5.49 7.82
N LEU A 31 5.26 4.28 8.30
CA LEU A 31 5.06 3.86 9.68
C LEU A 31 6.42 3.79 10.39
N LYS A 32 6.53 4.33 11.61
CA LYS A 32 7.76 4.24 12.41
C LYS A 32 7.51 3.42 13.68
N SER A 33 8.46 2.54 14.01
CA SER A 33 8.55 1.91 15.34
C SER A 33 10.00 1.94 15.82
N GLY A 34 10.27 2.80 16.81
CA GLY A 34 11.63 3.02 17.31
C GLY A 34 12.60 3.46 16.21
N LYS A 35 13.58 2.59 15.89
CA LYS A 35 14.60 2.82 14.85
C LYS A 35 14.21 2.29 13.46
N TRP A 36 13.06 1.62 13.35
CA TRP A 36 12.60 0.99 12.11
C TRP A 36 11.54 1.82 11.42
N VAL A 37 11.51 1.71 10.09
CA VAL A 37 10.48 2.28 9.23
C VAL A 37 9.86 1.14 8.43
N GLN A 38 8.53 1.13 8.39
CA GLN A 38 7.72 0.22 7.59
C GLN A 38 6.90 1.04 6.59
N LEU A 39 6.74 0.52 5.38
CA LEU A 39 5.85 1.09 4.37
C LEU A 39 4.58 0.24 4.32
N GLN A 40 3.43 0.90 4.32
CA GLN A 40 2.13 0.25 4.19
C GLN A 40 1.34 0.91 3.08
N LEU A 41 0.73 0.10 2.21
CA LEU A 41 -0.26 0.59 1.27
C LEU A 41 -1.52 1.00 2.04
N ALA A 42 -1.81 2.30 2.06
CA ALA A 42 -2.98 2.84 2.74
C ALA A 42 -4.20 2.87 1.82
N GLU A 43 -4.03 3.30 0.57
CA GLU A 43 -5.09 3.40 -0.42
C GLU A 43 -4.53 3.07 -1.82
N ALA A 44 -5.34 2.42 -2.66
CA ALA A 44 -5.07 2.23 -4.08
C ALA A 44 -6.38 2.36 -4.86
N GLU A 45 -6.43 3.28 -5.81
CA GLU A 45 -7.52 3.40 -6.78
C GLU A 45 -6.94 3.40 -8.19
N PRO A 46 -7.30 2.46 -9.08
CA PRO A 46 -8.10 1.26 -8.82
C PRO A 46 -7.40 0.32 -7.83
N ASN A 47 -8.12 -0.70 -7.32
CA ASN A 47 -7.56 -1.59 -6.30
C ASN A 47 -6.28 -2.28 -6.82
N LEU A 48 -5.37 -2.68 -5.92
CA LEU A 48 -4.08 -3.27 -6.32
C LEU A 48 -4.22 -4.54 -7.18
N LEU A 49 -5.35 -5.26 -7.07
CA LEU A 49 -5.69 -6.43 -7.88
C LEU A 49 -6.22 -6.07 -9.29
N GLU A 50 -6.57 -4.80 -9.51
CA GLU A 50 -7.05 -4.23 -10.78
C GLU A 50 -5.95 -3.44 -11.52
N ILE A 51 -4.81 -3.20 -10.87
CA ILE A 51 -3.60 -2.68 -11.53
C ILE A 51 -2.93 -3.87 -12.21
N GLY A 52 -3.28 -4.10 -13.47
CA GLY A 52 -2.55 -5.01 -14.35
C GLY A 52 -1.07 -4.64 -14.38
N GLY A 53 -0.18 -5.59 -14.69
CA GLY A 53 1.28 -5.42 -14.60
C GLY A 53 1.87 -4.31 -15.48
N ASN A 54 1.04 -3.65 -16.30
CA ASN A 54 1.35 -2.46 -17.07
C ASN A 54 0.08 -1.61 -17.35
N GLN A 55 0.28 -0.44 -17.94
CA GLN A 55 -0.79 0.51 -18.29
C GLN A 55 -1.86 -0.09 -19.23
N ASP A 56 -1.46 -0.96 -20.16
CA ASP A 56 -2.38 -1.58 -21.12
C ASP A 56 -3.27 -2.64 -20.45
N GLU A 57 -2.71 -3.41 -19.50
CA GLU A 57 -3.48 -4.37 -18.70
C GLU A 57 -4.44 -3.68 -17.73
N THR A 58 -4.00 -2.60 -17.08
CA THR A 58 -4.88 -1.79 -16.20
C THR A 58 -6.05 -1.19 -16.98
N LYS A 59 -5.83 -0.72 -18.22
CA LYS A 59 -6.93 -0.22 -19.08
C LYS A 59 -7.94 -1.29 -19.45
N LYS A 60 -7.52 -2.54 -19.64
CA LYS A 60 -8.42 -3.66 -19.94
C LYS A 60 -9.26 -4.04 -18.72
N LEU A 61 -8.66 -4.06 -17.53
CA LEU A 61 -9.34 -4.37 -16.28
C LEU A 61 -10.37 -3.29 -15.87
N LEU A 62 -10.16 -2.04 -16.26
CA LEU A 62 -11.11 -0.93 -16.04
C LEU A 62 -12.30 -0.91 -17.02
N GLN A 63 -12.31 -1.74 -18.07
CA GLN A 63 -13.35 -1.78 -19.09
C GLN A 63 -14.38 -2.91 -18.89
N ASP A 64 -14.15 -3.81 -17.92
CA ASP A 64 -15.10 -4.84 -17.47
C ASP A 64 -15.87 -4.37 -16.22
#